data_AF-A0A3M3YUB7-F1
#
_entry.id   AF-A0A3M3YUB7-F1
#
_cell.length_a   1.000
_cell.length_b   1.000
_cell.length_c   1.000
_cell.angle_alpha   90.00
_cell.angle_beta   90.00
_cell.angle_gamma   90.00
#
_symmetry.space_group_name_H-M   'P 1'
#
loop_
_entity.id
_entity.type
_entity.pdbx_description
1 polymer ?
#
loop_
_entity_poly.entity_id
_entity_poly.type
_entity_poly.pdbx_seq_one_letter_code
_entity_poly.pdbx_strand_id
1 'polypeptide(L)'
;MLNKLVEAIRNILNNLLSLLEGNQHQGSAPAQTQREQTPTSTQSHASPSSSSSSSPSTSSQSSPSVPSTPQGNAEKPFVVQSDHPAEKPVSLQRTSEPTSVTPPQTPPQAVERNSITPDKAPAKPEAVKPAVVNDPVLPKTSTPAAAKPDSTVTAAKHATPAARGQGADMSGMIGFAKEANTTGGNNGEVVTVNTVADLKKYMEDDKARTVKLGANLSADSKVSINFGANKTLLGTDKGNTLHNIYLASGKTASNDIFQNLNFNHDARYRENGDMQMFISSGKNYWIDQNTYTGTKDQNPKGLDKLLYVGGTADNVSLTNSKFQNNEYGVILGQPDDSAAAKAEYKGYPRMTIANNVFSNLDVRAPGLMRHGQFDVFNNSIDNFHLGFTATGDATILSQANYFAKGVDVSSKASNSGVLDDYGDAHFKDIGSNVSFTQKSPVTAWTPSYNRDVKTAEAARAYDLANAGAQVVK
;
A
#
# COMPACT_ATOMS: atom_id res chain seq x y z
N MET A 1 22.83 45.32 8.23
CA MET A 1 22.75 44.10 9.08
C MET A 1 23.38 42.88 8.41
N LEU A 2 23.08 42.58 7.14
CA LEU A 2 23.52 41.37 6.42
C LEU A 2 24.95 40.86 6.72
N ASN A 3 25.97 41.71 6.64
CA ASN A 3 27.38 41.30 6.80
C ASN A 3 27.67 40.63 8.16
N LYS A 4 27.09 41.13 9.27
CA LYS A 4 27.30 40.55 10.61
C LYS A 4 26.71 39.13 10.74
N LEU A 5 25.65 38.83 9.98
CA LEU A 5 25.07 37.49 9.94
C LEU A 5 25.98 36.51 9.17
N VAL A 6 26.59 36.98 8.07
CA VAL A 6 27.56 36.19 7.29
C VAL A 6 28.82 35.89 8.10
N GLU A 7 29.33 36.86 8.86
CA GLU A 7 30.47 36.65 9.78
C GLU A 7 30.14 35.66 10.91
N ALA A 8 28.95 35.77 11.52
CA ALA A 8 28.50 34.83 12.54
C ALA A 8 28.41 33.39 12.01
N ILE A 9 27.81 33.19 10.83
CA ILE A 9 27.72 31.88 10.17
C ILE A 9 29.11 31.31 9.86
N ARG A 10 30.03 32.14 9.35
CA ARG A 10 31.40 31.72 9.02
C ARG A 10 32.19 31.30 10.27
N ASN A 11 32.03 31.98 11.39
CA ASN A 11 32.67 31.60 12.66
C ASN A 11 32.09 30.31 13.24
N ILE A 12 30.79 30.07 13.11
CA ILE A 12 30.15 28.82 13.55
C ILE A 12 30.68 27.62 12.74
N LEU A 13 30.81 27.76 11.41
CA LEU A 13 31.37 26.74 10.53
C LEU A 13 32.83 26.40 10.89
N ASN A 14 33.67 27.41 11.13
CA ASN A 14 35.07 27.20 11.51
C ASN A 14 35.21 26.46 12.85
N ASN A 15 34.36 26.77 13.84
CA ASN A 15 34.36 26.06 15.11
C ASN A 15 33.90 24.60 14.96
N LEU A 16 32.91 24.30 14.11
CA LEU A 16 32.52 22.92 13.81
C LEU A 16 33.65 22.11 13.18
N LEU A 17 34.42 22.71 12.26
CA LEU A 17 35.57 22.07 11.62
C LEU A 17 36.67 21.72 12.63
N SER A 18 37.03 22.65 13.54
CA SER A 18 38.02 22.36 14.59
C SER A 18 37.59 21.25 15.57
N LEU A 19 36.28 21.07 15.78
CA LEU A 19 35.72 19.98 16.59
C LEU A 19 35.73 18.62 15.87
N LEU A 20 35.78 18.61 14.53
CA LEU A 20 35.90 17.40 13.71
C LEU A 20 37.36 16.94 13.58
N GLU A 21 38.31 17.86 13.51
CA GLU A 21 39.75 17.54 13.41
C GLU A 21 40.38 17.12 14.75
N GLY A 22 39.76 17.50 15.88
CA GLY A 22 40.34 17.35 17.23
C GLY A 22 40.42 15.94 17.82
N ASN A 23 40.16 14.86 17.06
CA ASN A 23 40.05 13.50 17.62
C ASN A 23 40.79 12.39 16.84
N GLN A 24 42.00 12.70 16.32
CA GLN A 24 42.96 11.71 15.82
C GLN A 24 44.38 12.01 16.33
N HIS A 25 44.81 11.31 17.39
CA HIS A 25 46.13 10.69 17.59
C HIS A 25 46.53 10.56 19.08
N GLN A 26 46.81 9.33 19.53
CA GLN A 26 47.71 9.07 20.66
C GLN A 26 48.35 7.68 20.53
N GLY A 27 49.67 7.63 20.32
CA GLY A 27 50.47 6.39 20.21
C GLY A 27 50.30 5.62 18.89
N SER A 28 51.33 5.02 18.30
CA SER A 28 52.77 5.10 18.57
C SER A 28 53.56 4.74 17.30
N ALA A 29 54.82 5.17 17.21
CA ALA A 29 55.70 5.06 16.04
C ALA A 29 57.03 4.34 16.40
N PRO A 30 57.98 4.15 15.47
CA PRO A 30 57.86 3.50 14.15
C PRO A 30 58.91 2.37 13.95
N ALA A 31 58.83 1.64 12.84
CA ALA A 31 59.91 0.77 12.34
C ALA A 31 60.09 0.93 10.81
N GLN A 32 61.30 0.69 10.29
CA GLN A 32 61.71 1.16 8.95
C GLN A 32 61.90 0.05 7.89
N THR A 33 61.45 0.34 6.67
CA THR A 33 62.07 0.02 5.35
C THR A 33 62.63 -1.38 5.05
N GLN A 34 62.03 -2.08 4.07
CA GLN A 34 62.56 -2.44 2.72
C GLN A 34 61.57 -3.42 2.04
N ARG A 35 61.20 -3.30 0.75
CA ARG A 35 61.82 -3.98 -0.43
C ARG A 35 62.21 -5.45 -0.11
N GLU A 36 61.73 -6.49 -0.81
CA GLU A 36 61.83 -6.72 -2.28
C GLU A 36 60.84 -7.78 -2.88
N GLN A 37 60.71 -7.73 -4.21
CA GLN A 37 60.54 -8.83 -5.20
C GLN A 37 59.54 -10.01 -5.00
N THR A 38 58.51 -10.03 -5.86
CA THR A 38 57.97 -11.23 -6.56
C THR A 38 58.91 -11.63 -7.74
N PRO A 39 58.80 -12.83 -8.41
CA PRO A 39 57.62 -13.70 -8.58
C PRO A 39 57.87 -15.24 -8.57
N THR A 40 56.90 -15.99 -9.14
CA THR A 40 56.95 -17.38 -9.70
C THR A 40 56.90 -18.59 -8.73
N SER A 41 56.28 -19.76 -9.06
CA SER A 41 55.57 -20.20 -10.30
C SER A 41 54.56 -21.36 -10.07
N THR A 42 53.67 -21.58 -11.07
CA THR A 42 53.13 -22.88 -11.57
C THR A 42 52.46 -23.94 -10.65
N GLN A 43 51.17 -24.26 -10.95
CA GLN A 43 50.61 -25.60 -11.33
C GLN A 43 50.77 -26.83 -10.36
N SER A 44 49.98 -27.91 -10.38
CA SER A 44 48.90 -28.41 -11.27
C SER A 44 47.91 -29.38 -10.57
N HIS A 45 46.66 -29.40 -11.06
CA HIS A 45 45.73 -30.54 -11.27
C HIS A 45 45.66 -31.84 -10.41
N ALA A 46 44.41 -32.34 -10.34
CA ALA A 46 43.95 -33.75 -10.44
C ALA A 46 43.72 -34.61 -9.16
N SER A 47 42.43 -34.83 -8.87
CA SER A 47 41.88 -36.07 -8.30
C SER A 47 41.90 -37.21 -9.37
N PRO A 48 41.68 -38.51 -9.04
CA PRO A 48 40.33 -39.00 -8.70
C PRO A 48 40.23 -40.28 -7.81
N SER A 49 38.97 -40.74 -7.65
CA SER A 49 38.52 -42.15 -7.48
C SER A 49 38.15 -42.75 -6.09
N SER A 50 36.85 -43.05 -5.97
CA SER A 50 36.22 -44.32 -5.54
C SER A 50 36.23 -44.86 -4.09
N SER A 51 35.04 -44.80 -3.47
CA SER A 51 34.17 -45.97 -3.13
C SER A 51 34.04 -46.53 -1.68
N SER A 52 32.89 -47.18 -1.46
CA SER A 52 32.48 -48.12 -0.38
C SER A 52 32.35 -47.64 1.09
N SER A 53 31.16 -47.12 1.40
CA SER A 53 30.22 -47.63 2.44
C SER A 53 30.74 -48.32 3.73
N SER A 54 30.34 -47.78 4.90
CA SER A 54 29.71 -48.56 5.99
C SER A 54 29.12 -47.65 7.10
N SER A 55 28.14 -48.16 7.85
CA SER A 55 27.41 -47.53 8.96
C SER A 55 26.89 -48.62 9.92
N PRO A 56 26.49 -48.33 11.18
CA PRO A 56 26.89 -47.24 12.07
C PRO A 56 27.37 -47.75 13.46
N SER A 57 27.92 -46.87 14.30
CA SER A 57 28.04 -47.09 15.75
C SER A 57 27.93 -45.76 16.52
N THR A 58 27.76 -45.82 17.85
CA THR A 58 27.12 -44.75 18.63
C THR A 58 28.03 -44.02 19.62
N SER A 59 27.61 -42.78 19.95
CA SER A 59 27.55 -42.17 21.29
C SER A 59 28.48 -40.98 21.65
N SER A 60 27.92 -40.13 22.53
CA SER A 60 28.55 -39.17 23.44
C SER A 60 28.97 -37.75 22.96
N GLN A 61 28.12 -36.79 23.36
CA GLN A 61 28.44 -35.58 24.16
C GLN A 61 28.90 -34.23 23.52
N SER A 62 28.54 -33.18 24.29
CA SER A 62 28.97 -31.78 24.29
C SER A 62 28.39 -30.83 23.23
N SER A 63 27.65 -29.82 23.72
CA SER A 63 27.13 -28.67 22.96
C SER A 63 28.03 -27.45 23.13
N PRO A 64 28.06 -26.53 22.14
CA PRO A 64 28.29 -25.11 22.37
C PRO A 64 26.97 -24.33 22.37
N SER A 65 26.93 -23.21 23.10
CA SER A 65 25.78 -22.30 23.15
C SER A 65 25.66 -21.41 21.91
N VAL A 66 24.43 -21.22 21.42
CA VAL A 66 24.10 -20.23 20.38
C VAL A 66 23.57 -18.96 21.07
N PRO A 67 24.05 -17.75 20.74
CA PRO A 67 23.50 -16.51 21.28
C PRO A 67 22.13 -16.19 20.68
N SER A 68 21.20 -15.73 21.50
CA SER A 68 19.82 -15.41 21.09
C SER A 68 19.74 -14.09 20.30
N THR A 69 19.23 -14.15 19.08
CA THR A 69 18.79 -12.97 18.32
C THR A 69 17.52 -12.36 18.93
N PRO A 70 17.34 -11.02 18.90
CA PRO A 70 16.12 -10.39 19.41
C PRO A 70 14.90 -10.77 18.57
N GLN A 71 13.86 -11.25 19.23
CA GLN A 71 12.56 -11.52 18.60
C GLN A 71 11.86 -10.19 18.32
N GLY A 72 11.40 -9.98 17.08
CA GLY A 72 10.74 -8.73 16.69
C GLY A 72 9.45 -8.48 17.47
N ASN A 73 9.29 -7.29 18.03
CA ASN A 73 8.05 -6.89 18.70
C ASN A 73 6.87 -6.91 17.71
N ALA A 74 5.71 -7.41 18.15
CA ALA A 74 4.50 -7.46 17.34
C ALA A 74 4.07 -6.05 16.87
N GLU A 75 3.84 -5.91 15.56
CA GLU A 75 3.32 -4.70 14.92
C GLU A 75 1.90 -4.45 15.47
N LYS A 76 1.60 -3.25 16.01
CA LYS A 76 0.27 -2.98 16.59
C LYS A 76 -0.78 -2.84 15.47
N PRO A 77 -1.99 -3.41 15.62
CA PRO A 77 -3.06 -3.26 14.63
C PRO A 77 -3.38 -1.79 14.37
N PHE A 78 -3.41 -1.40 13.09
CA PHE A 78 -3.81 -0.07 12.66
C PHE A 78 -5.34 0.01 12.56
N VAL A 79 -5.94 0.89 13.37
CA VAL A 79 -7.40 1.15 13.35
C VAL A 79 -7.64 2.52 12.74
N VAL A 80 -8.37 2.55 11.62
CA VAL A 80 -8.86 3.81 11.02
C VAL A 80 -9.98 4.38 11.90
N GLN A 81 -9.67 5.39 12.70
CA GLN A 81 -10.70 6.15 13.40
C GLN A 81 -11.61 6.85 12.37
N SER A 82 -12.89 6.46 12.35
CA SER A 82 -13.93 7.17 11.62
C SER A 82 -14.47 8.30 12.50
N ASP A 83 -14.15 9.55 12.18
CA ASP A 83 -14.57 10.74 12.96
C ASP A 83 -16.07 11.09 12.81
N HIS A 84 -16.98 10.18 13.18
CA HIS A 84 -18.39 10.47 13.44
C HIS A 84 -18.91 9.64 14.62
N PRO A 85 -19.77 10.22 15.51
CA PRO A 85 -20.25 9.54 16.70
C PRO A 85 -21.20 8.38 16.35
N ALA A 86 -20.99 7.22 16.97
CA ALA A 86 -21.85 6.06 16.79
C ALA A 86 -23.09 6.12 17.69
N GLU A 87 -24.28 6.10 17.08
CA GLU A 87 -25.52 5.78 17.80
C GLU A 87 -25.54 4.29 18.18
N LYS A 88 -26.24 3.96 19.29
CA LYS A 88 -26.18 2.62 19.89
C LYS A 88 -27.09 1.63 19.12
N PRO A 89 -26.64 0.41 18.81
CA PRO A 89 -27.47 -0.60 18.19
C PRO A 89 -28.53 -1.14 19.17
N VAL A 90 -29.73 -1.40 18.67
CA VAL A 90 -30.81 -2.09 19.40
C VAL A 90 -30.82 -3.57 18.98
N SER A 91 -30.88 -4.47 19.96
CA SER A 91 -30.86 -5.92 19.72
C SER A 91 -32.12 -6.43 19.04
N LEU A 92 -31.97 -7.29 18.03
CA LEU A 92 -33.04 -8.11 17.46
C LEU A 92 -32.77 -9.58 17.75
N GLN A 93 -33.69 -10.25 18.45
CA GLN A 93 -33.63 -11.69 18.68
C GLN A 93 -34.14 -12.45 17.44
N ARG A 94 -33.55 -13.62 17.17
CA ARG A 94 -34.10 -14.62 16.24
C ARG A 94 -34.88 -15.68 17.00
N THR A 95 -36.02 -16.08 16.45
CA THR A 95 -36.68 -17.38 16.69
C THR A 95 -37.07 -17.99 15.34
N SER A 96 -37.32 -19.30 15.32
CA SER A 96 -37.34 -20.11 14.10
C SER A 96 -38.74 -20.51 13.60
N GLU A 97 -38.76 -20.93 12.33
CA GLU A 97 -39.76 -21.62 11.49
C GLU A 97 -40.73 -22.63 12.17
N PRO A 98 -41.86 -23.09 11.51
CA PRO A 98 -42.12 -23.07 10.05
C PRO A 98 -43.53 -22.65 9.52
N THR A 99 -43.55 -22.30 8.23
CA THR A 99 -44.53 -22.58 7.15
C THR A 99 -45.98 -23.01 7.53
N SER A 100 -47.04 -22.31 7.11
CA SER A 100 -47.73 -22.59 5.80
C SER A 100 -49.06 -21.81 5.57
N VAL A 101 -49.52 -21.81 4.31
CA VAL A 101 -50.87 -21.45 3.76
C VAL A 101 -51.24 -19.94 3.71
N THR A 102 -52.06 -19.60 2.71
CA THR A 102 -52.33 -18.24 2.19
C THR A 102 -53.84 -17.84 2.41
N PRO A 103 -54.41 -16.77 1.81
CA PRO A 103 -55.06 -15.64 2.51
C PRO A 103 -56.62 -15.70 2.37
N PRO A 104 -57.42 -14.61 2.32
CA PRO A 104 -57.22 -13.17 2.64
C PRO A 104 -58.35 -12.56 3.52
N GLN A 105 -58.33 -11.21 3.66
CA GLN A 105 -59.46 -10.24 3.67
C GLN A 105 -59.35 -9.14 4.74
N THR A 106 -60.06 -8.03 4.51
CA THR A 106 -59.81 -6.69 5.09
C THR A 106 -60.90 -6.28 6.13
N PRO A 107 -60.93 -5.06 6.72
CA PRO A 107 -61.34 -4.84 8.12
C PRO A 107 -62.84 -4.45 8.24
N PRO A 108 -63.37 -4.07 9.44
CA PRO A 108 -63.22 -2.69 9.94
C PRO A 108 -63.31 -2.51 11.48
N GLN A 109 -63.33 -1.24 11.93
CA GLN A 109 -63.84 -0.69 13.22
C GLN A 109 -63.11 -1.11 14.52
N ALA A 110 -62.75 -0.24 15.48
CA ALA A 110 -63.11 1.14 15.88
C ALA A 110 -64.26 1.28 16.91
N VAL A 111 -63.89 1.27 18.20
CA VAL A 111 -64.59 1.80 19.39
C VAL A 111 -63.48 2.16 20.41
N GLU A 112 -63.36 3.41 20.89
CA GLU A 112 -64.05 4.01 22.06
C GLU A 112 -63.49 3.59 23.44
N ARG A 113 -63.42 4.43 24.49
CA ARG A 113 -63.61 5.90 24.69
C ARG A 113 -63.05 6.27 26.09
N ASN A 114 -62.90 7.58 26.36
CA ASN A 114 -62.67 8.30 27.65
C ASN A 114 -61.24 8.87 27.76
N SER A 115 -61.00 10.21 27.73
CA SER A 115 -61.40 11.29 28.68
C SER A 115 -60.67 11.18 30.03
N ILE A 116 -60.11 12.23 30.62
CA ILE A 116 -60.63 13.60 30.88
C ILE A 116 -59.54 14.70 30.75
N THR A 117 -59.93 15.96 30.51
CA THR A 117 -59.14 17.23 30.41
C THR A 117 -59.23 18.06 31.72
N PRO A 118 -58.76 19.33 31.88
CA PRO A 118 -57.93 20.26 31.05
C PRO A 118 -56.57 20.56 31.73
N ASP A 119 -55.72 21.57 31.43
CA ASP A 119 -55.73 22.85 30.68
C ASP A 119 -54.23 23.22 30.36
N LYS A 120 -53.74 24.31 29.75
CA LYS A 120 -54.24 25.58 29.16
C LYS A 120 -53.21 26.12 28.14
N ALA A 121 -53.50 27.24 27.46
CA ALA A 121 -52.54 28.08 26.71
C ALA A 121 -52.76 29.59 27.02
N PRO A 122 -51.86 30.54 26.66
CA PRO A 122 -51.77 31.05 25.27
C PRO A 122 -50.34 31.44 24.79
N ALA A 123 -50.23 32.09 23.63
CA ALA A 123 -49.03 32.16 22.78
C ALA A 123 -48.32 33.54 22.68
N LYS A 124 -47.10 33.50 22.12
CA LYS A 124 -46.46 34.40 21.11
C LYS A 124 -46.71 35.94 21.16
N PRO A 125 -45.64 36.74 20.95
CA PRO A 125 -45.70 37.80 19.93
C PRO A 125 -44.53 37.74 18.91
N GLU A 126 -44.48 38.71 17.98
CA GLU A 126 -43.78 38.62 16.69
C GLU A 126 -42.87 39.86 16.40
N ALA A 127 -42.23 39.91 15.22
CA ALA A 127 -41.08 40.76 14.91
C ALA A 127 -41.38 42.23 14.53
N VAL A 128 -40.36 43.10 14.62
CA VAL A 128 -40.40 44.53 14.20
C VAL A 128 -39.10 44.96 13.50
N LYS A 129 -39.24 45.83 12.48
CA LYS A 129 -38.21 46.64 11.76
C LYS A 129 -38.96 47.79 11.05
N PRO A 130 -38.31 48.86 10.55
CA PRO A 130 -36.99 49.43 10.84
C PRO A 130 -37.08 50.93 11.25
N ALA A 131 -35.96 51.67 11.25
CA ALA A 131 -35.91 53.14 11.26
C ALA A 131 -34.74 53.67 10.41
N VAL A 132 -34.76 54.96 10.07
CA VAL A 132 -33.85 55.67 9.12
C VAL A 132 -33.41 57.02 9.73
N VAL A 133 -32.21 57.54 9.40
CA VAL A 133 -31.92 59.00 9.17
C VAL A 133 -30.41 59.28 8.87
N ASN A 134 -30.19 59.95 7.72
CA ASN A 134 -29.15 60.92 7.27
C ASN A 134 -27.61 60.73 7.47
N ASP A 135 -26.87 61.00 6.38
CA ASP A 135 -25.42 61.33 6.34
C ASP A 135 -25.10 62.75 6.83
N PRO A 136 -23.81 63.09 7.06
CA PRO A 136 -23.17 64.09 6.17
C PRO A 136 -21.65 63.98 5.90
N VAL A 137 -21.28 64.15 4.62
CA VAL A 137 -20.11 64.91 4.08
C VAL A 137 -18.65 64.42 4.30
N LEU A 138 -17.87 64.47 3.20
CA LEU A 138 -16.43 64.12 3.09
C LEU A 138 -15.48 65.24 3.55
N PRO A 139 -14.20 64.88 3.85
CA PRO A 139 -13.11 65.44 3.03
C PRO A 139 -12.09 64.38 2.54
N LYS A 140 -11.18 64.80 1.63
CA LYS A 140 -10.14 63.96 0.99
C LYS A 140 -8.80 64.08 1.71
N THR A 141 -8.00 62.99 1.79
CA THR A 141 -6.64 62.87 1.17
C THR A 141 -5.85 61.60 1.57
N SER A 142 -4.94 61.19 0.67
CA SER A 142 -3.70 60.38 0.86
C SER A 142 -3.74 58.94 1.44
N THR A 143 -3.17 58.02 0.65
CA THR A 143 -2.75 56.65 1.01
C THR A 143 -1.48 56.63 1.87
N PRO A 144 -1.21 55.53 2.60
CA PRO A 144 -0.11 54.63 2.15
C PRO A 144 -0.56 53.16 1.97
N ALA A 145 0.22 52.38 1.22
CA ALA A 145 -0.15 51.03 0.81
C ALA A 145 0.11 49.95 1.87
N ALA A 146 -0.80 48.97 1.95
CA ALA A 146 -0.57 47.66 2.56
C ALA A 146 -0.38 46.61 1.45
N ALA A 147 0.56 45.68 1.62
CA ALA A 147 0.87 44.66 0.61
C ALA A 147 -0.22 43.58 0.56
N LYS A 148 -0.57 43.13 -0.66
CA LYS A 148 -1.31 41.87 -0.85
C LYS A 148 -0.35 40.68 -0.67
N PRO A 149 -0.79 39.57 -0.06
CA PRO A 149 -0.21 38.27 -0.39
C PRO A 149 -0.55 37.95 -1.85
N ASP A 150 0.41 37.44 -2.61
CA ASP A 150 0.13 36.97 -3.96
C ASP A 150 -0.45 35.55 -3.89
N SER A 151 -1.50 35.29 -4.65
CA SER A 151 -2.25 34.03 -4.63
C SER A 151 -2.82 33.78 -6.02
N THR A 152 -1.90 33.53 -6.96
CA THR A 152 -2.20 33.16 -8.35
C THR A 152 -2.76 31.74 -8.44
N VAL A 153 -3.98 31.55 -7.94
CA VAL A 153 -4.80 30.37 -8.26
C VAL A 153 -5.29 30.54 -9.70
N THR A 154 -4.54 30.00 -10.66
CA THR A 154 -4.92 29.97 -12.07
C THR A 154 -6.21 29.17 -12.22
N ALA A 155 -7.31 29.85 -12.57
CA ALA A 155 -8.62 29.22 -12.69
C ALA A 155 -8.65 28.19 -13.83
N ALA A 156 -8.62 26.90 -13.47
CA ALA A 156 -8.83 25.80 -14.40
C ALA A 156 -10.26 25.82 -14.96
N LYS A 157 -10.43 25.44 -16.23
CA LYS A 157 -11.77 25.28 -16.84
C LYS A 157 -12.57 24.22 -16.08
N HIS A 158 -13.86 24.49 -15.89
CA HIS A 158 -14.82 23.50 -15.41
C HIS A 158 -14.77 22.20 -16.24
N ALA A 159 -14.94 21.07 -15.57
CA ALA A 159 -14.93 19.75 -16.21
C ALA A 159 -15.99 19.64 -17.32
N THR A 160 -15.58 19.06 -18.45
CA THR A 160 -16.44 18.80 -19.62
C THR A 160 -17.60 17.88 -19.26
N PRO A 161 -18.81 18.07 -19.83
CA PRO A 161 -19.96 17.18 -19.59
C PRO A 161 -19.65 15.69 -19.82
N ALA A 162 -20.21 14.84 -18.98
CA ALA A 162 -19.96 13.40 -18.99
C ALA A 162 -20.43 12.73 -20.28
N ALA A 163 -19.60 11.82 -20.81
CA ALA A 163 -19.92 10.95 -21.93
C ALA A 163 -20.01 9.49 -21.47
N ARG A 164 -20.70 8.64 -22.24
CA ARG A 164 -20.47 7.17 -22.18
C ARG A 164 -19.20 6.84 -22.98
N GLY A 165 -18.04 7.15 -22.40
CA GLY A 165 -16.76 6.70 -22.92
C GLY A 165 -16.51 5.22 -22.61
N GLN A 166 -15.50 4.63 -23.26
CA GLN A 166 -14.96 3.34 -22.81
C GLN A 166 -14.31 3.49 -21.43
N GLY A 167 -14.43 2.46 -20.59
CA GLY A 167 -13.92 2.41 -19.22
C GLY A 167 -12.41 2.17 -19.13
N ALA A 168 -11.99 1.31 -18.21
CA ALA A 168 -10.71 0.58 -18.29
C ALA A 168 -10.80 -0.51 -19.37
N ASP A 169 -9.68 -0.87 -19.99
CA ASP A 169 -9.60 -2.10 -20.78
C ASP A 169 -9.53 -3.30 -19.83
N MET A 170 -10.44 -4.25 -20.03
CA MET A 170 -10.61 -5.45 -19.21
C MET A 170 -9.88 -6.66 -19.79
N SER A 171 -9.33 -6.56 -21.01
CA SER A 171 -8.77 -7.68 -21.76
C SER A 171 -7.65 -8.41 -21.00
N GLY A 172 -6.74 -7.64 -20.40
CA GLY A 172 -5.60 -8.12 -19.62
C GLY A 172 -5.92 -8.60 -18.20
N MET A 173 -7.16 -8.46 -17.71
CA MET A 173 -7.50 -8.87 -16.34
C MET A 173 -7.37 -10.39 -16.18
N ILE A 174 -6.59 -10.84 -15.21
CA ILE A 174 -6.42 -12.24 -14.81
C ILE A 174 -6.68 -12.40 -13.31
N GLY A 175 -6.62 -13.62 -12.80
CA GLY A 175 -6.68 -13.87 -11.36
C GLY A 175 -8.06 -13.80 -10.72
N PHE A 176 -8.09 -13.69 -9.39
CA PHE A 176 -9.35 -13.66 -8.64
C PHE A 176 -10.24 -12.48 -8.99
N ALA A 177 -9.68 -11.32 -9.40
CA ALA A 177 -10.48 -10.22 -9.89
C ALA A 177 -11.28 -10.59 -11.14
N LYS A 178 -10.69 -11.38 -12.05
CA LYS A 178 -11.35 -11.90 -13.27
C LYS A 178 -12.43 -12.92 -12.92
N GLU A 179 -12.08 -13.89 -12.07
CA GLU A 179 -12.99 -14.96 -11.62
C GLU A 179 -14.21 -14.40 -10.87
N ALA A 180 -14.02 -13.38 -10.04
CA ALA A 180 -15.08 -12.70 -9.32
C ALA A 180 -15.88 -11.70 -10.17
N ASN A 181 -15.59 -11.57 -11.47
CA ASN A 181 -16.22 -10.64 -12.42
C ASN A 181 -16.12 -9.17 -11.98
N THR A 182 -14.91 -8.72 -11.63
CA THR A 182 -14.64 -7.31 -11.36
C THR A 182 -14.89 -6.46 -12.61
N THR A 183 -15.59 -5.35 -12.46
CA THR A 183 -15.99 -4.41 -13.54
C THR A 183 -15.68 -2.95 -13.23
N GLY A 184 -15.37 -2.60 -11.98
CA GLY A 184 -15.09 -1.22 -11.61
C GLY A 184 -16.32 -0.34 -11.80
N GLY A 185 -16.09 0.86 -12.32
CA GLY A 185 -17.10 1.77 -12.81
C GLY A 185 -17.28 1.74 -14.33
N ASN A 186 -16.90 0.64 -15.00
CA ASN A 186 -17.19 0.47 -16.44
C ASN A 186 -18.71 0.40 -16.67
N ASN A 187 -19.16 0.87 -17.84
CA ASN A 187 -20.58 1.13 -18.17
C ASN A 187 -21.28 2.22 -17.33
N GLY A 188 -20.62 2.76 -16.30
CA GLY A 188 -21.08 3.87 -15.49
C GLY A 188 -20.93 5.24 -16.16
N GLU A 189 -20.93 6.29 -15.33
CA GLU A 189 -20.65 7.66 -15.77
C GLU A 189 -19.14 7.87 -15.94
N VAL A 190 -18.68 8.38 -17.10
CA VAL A 190 -17.27 8.73 -17.30
C VAL A 190 -17.05 10.22 -17.03
N VAL A 191 -16.12 10.52 -16.11
CA VAL A 191 -15.70 11.88 -15.77
C VAL A 191 -14.20 12.04 -15.98
N THR A 192 -13.76 13.23 -16.39
CA THR A 192 -12.34 13.59 -16.45
C THR A 192 -12.05 14.61 -15.37
N VAL A 193 -11.16 14.27 -14.43
CA VAL A 193 -10.81 15.13 -13.28
C VAL A 193 -9.46 15.79 -13.48
N ASN A 194 -9.38 17.09 -13.15
CA ASN A 194 -8.17 17.91 -13.28
C ASN A 194 -7.77 18.58 -11.96
N THR A 195 -8.46 18.25 -10.86
CA THR A 195 -8.20 18.78 -9.52
C THR A 195 -8.32 17.65 -8.49
N VAL A 196 -7.64 17.79 -7.34
CA VAL A 196 -7.76 16.86 -6.21
C VAL A 196 -9.18 16.88 -5.63
N ALA A 197 -9.84 18.04 -5.65
CA ALA A 197 -11.21 18.19 -5.19
C ALA A 197 -12.21 17.42 -6.06
N ASP A 198 -12.06 17.45 -7.39
CA ASP A 198 -12.87 16.65 -8.30
C ASP A 198 -12.59 15.15 -8.13
N LEU A 199 -11.32 14.75 -8.04
CA LEU A 199 -10.95 13.35 -7.80
C LEU A 199 -11.64 12.82 -6.54
N LYS A 200 -11.52 13.54 -5.42
CA LYS A 200 -12.17 13.18 -4.14
C LYS A 200 -13.69 13.08 -4.30
N LYS A 201 -14.33 14.12 -4.82
CA LYS A 201 -15.78 14.19 -5.08
C LYS A 201 -16.34 13.00 -5.88
N TYR A 202 -15.62 12.53 -6.91
CA TYR A 202 -16.11 11.45 -7.78
C TYR A 202 -15.76 10.03 -7.31
N MET A 203 -14.80 9.90 -6.39
CA MET A 203 -14.37 8.63 -5.79
C MET A 203 -15.09 8.28 -4.48
N GLU A 204 -15.54 9.24 -3.66
CA GLU A 204 -16.05 8.96 -2.29
C GLU A 204 -17.56 8.65 -2.17
N ASP A 205 -18.30 8.52 -3.29
CA ASP A 205 -19.66 7.96 -3.31
C ASP A 205 -19.69 6.54 -3.90
N ASP A 206 -20.82 5.84 -3.91
CA ASP A 206 -20.95 4.49 -4.51
C ASP A 206 -21.46 4.49 -5.97
N LYS A 207 -21.58 5.66 -6.62
CA LYS A 207 -22.08 5.73 -8.00
C LYS A 207 -21.01 5.17 -8.93
N ALA A 208 -21.40 4.20 -9.75
CA ALA A 208 -20.56 3.59 -10.77
C ALA A 208 -19.95 4.63 -11.71
N ARG A 209 -18.62 4.80 -11.65
CA ARG A 209 -17.89 5.79 -12.48
C ARG A 209 -16.52 5.34 -12.94
N THR A 210 -16.23 5.65 -14.20
CA THR A 210 -14.84 5.74 -14.66
C THR A 210 -14.34 7.17 -14.45
N VAL A 211 -13.40 7.33 -13.52
CA VAL A 211 -12.75 8.59 -13.18
C VAL A 211 -11.40 8.63 -13.90
N LYS A 212 -11.31 9.40 -14.99
CA LYS A 212 -10.07 9.54 -15.77
C LYS A 212 -9.27 10.75 -15.32
N LEU A 213 -7.97 10.59 -15.12
CA LEU A 213 -7.07 11.70 -14.78
C LEU A 213 -6.75 12.54 -16.03
N GLY A 214 -7.24 13.77 -16.11
CA GLY A 214 -6.98 14.67 -17.24
C GLY A 214 -5.60 15.35 -17.17
N ALA A 215 -5.01 15.39 -15.98
CA ALA A 215 -3.72 15.98 -15.66
C ALA A 215 -3.04 15.21 -14.53
N ASN A 216 -1.76 15.51 -14.28
CA ASN A 216 -1.11 15.13 -13.03
C ASN A 216 -1.72 15.94 -11.88
N LEU A 217 -2.02 15.29 -10.76
CA LEU A 217 -2.57 15.93 -9.57
C LEU A 217 -1.53 15.91 -8.45
N SER A 218 -1.45 17.01 -7.71
CA SER A 218 -0.56 17.18 -6.56
C SER A 218 -1.29 17.91 -5.45
N ALA A 219 -0.88 17.65 -4.21
CA ALA A 219 -1.27 18.43 -3.03
C ALA A 219 -0.04 18.82 -2.20
N ASP A 220 -0.06 20.03 -1.64
CA ASP A 220 1.00 20.54 -0.73
C ASP A 220 1.04 19.81 0.62
N SER A 221 0.07 18.95 0.89
CA SER A 221 -0.01 18.08 2.06
C SER A 221 -0.74 16.78 1.69
N LYS A 222 -0.57 15.74 2.52
CA LYS A 222 -1.28 14.46 2.38
C LYS A 222 -2.79 14.65 2.28
N VAL A 223 -3.37 14.23 1.16
CA VAL A 223 -4.83 14.13 0.97
C VAL A 223 -5.24 12.67 0.89
N SER A 224 -6.02 12.21 1.86
CA SER A 224 -6.68 10.90 1.81
C SER A 224 -8.06 10.98 1.14
N ILE A 225 -8.33 10.01 0.27
CA ILE A 225 -9.59 9.81 -0.45
C ILE A 225 -10.12 8.42 -0.10
N ASN A 226 -11.26 8.39 0.60
CA ASN A 226 -11.92 7.19 1.10
C ASN A 226 -12.91 6.69 0.05
N PHE A 227 -12.46 5.92 -0.94
CA PHE A 227 -13.28 5.57 -2.10
C PHE A 227 -14.47 4.66 -1.75
N GLY A 228 -15.63 4.95 -2.34
CA GLY A 228 -16.80 4.07 -2.32
C GLY A 228 -16.73 3.03 -3.44
N ALA A 229 -17.82 2.30 -3.65
CA ALA A 229 -17.90 1.19 -4.60
C ALA A 229 -17.98 1.59 -6.09
N ASN A 230 -17.71 0.62 -6.96
CA ASN A 230 -17.91 0.68 -8.41
C ASN A 230 -17.08 1.78 -9.11
N LYS A 231 -15.78 1.87 -8.76
CA LYS A 231 -14.85 2.84 -9.33
C LYS A 231 -13.92 2.22 -10.36
N THR A 232 -13.65 2.98 -11.42
CA THR A 232 -12.49 2.76 -12.27
C THR A 232 -11.67 4.05 -12.25
N LEU A 233 -10.62 4.13 -11.43
CA LEU A 233 -9.67 5.24 -11.47
C LEU A 233 -8.58 4.93 -12.49
N LEU A 234 -8.52 5.74 -13.55
CA LEU A 234 -7.73 5.46 -14.75
C LEU A 234 -6.80 6.62 -15.09
N GLY A 235 -5.49 6.34 -15.13
CA GLY A 235 -4.49 7.21 -15.75
C GLY A 235 -4.59 7.16 -17.28
N THR A 236 -4.40 8.31 -17.93
CA THR A 236 -4.51 8.44 -19.39
C THR A 236 -3.20 8.09 -20.10
N ASP A 237 -3.18 8.26 -21.42
CA ASP A 237 -2.02 8.24 -22.33
C ASP A 237 -0.75 8.90 -21.77
N LYS A 238 -0.87 9.87 -20.87
CA LYS A 238 0.26 10.61 -20.27
C LYS A 238 0.89 9.94 -19.03
N GLY A 239 0.35 8.83 -18.52
CA GLY A 239 0.83 8.15 -17.31
C GLY A 239 0.72 9.03 -16.06
N ASN A 240 -0.50 9.38 -15.65
CA ASN A 240 -0.73 10.50 -14.73
C ASN A 240 -0.21 10.28 -13.30
N THR A 241 0.42 11.32 -12.76
CA THR A 241 0.94 11.35 -11.39
C THR A 241 -0.13 11.75 -10.36
N LEU A 242 -0.09 11.11 -9.20
CA LEU A 242 -0.83 11.41 -7.98
C LEU A 242 0.19 11.66 -6.85
N HIS A 243 0.58 12.93 -6.67
CA HIS A 243 1.58 13.34 -5.68
C HIS A 243 0.93 13.76 -4.35
N ASN A 244 1.36 13.17 -3.24
CA ASN A 244 0.76 13.34 -1.89
C ASN A 244 -0.74 12.98 -1.81
N ILE A 245 -1.25 12.18 -2.76
CA ILE A 245 -2.65 11.76 -2.83
C ILE A 245 -2.72 10.26 -2.53
N TYR A 246 -3.51 9.92 -1.51
CA TYR A 246 -3.58 8.60 -0.89
C TYR A 246 -4.99 8.03 -1.03
N LEU A 247 -5.09 6.77 -1.47
CA LEU A 247 -6.37 6.10 -1.71
C LEU A 247 -6.61 5.06 -0.62
N ALA A 248 -7.73 5.17 0.10
CA ALA A 248 -8.13 4.23 1.14
C ALA A 248 -9.53 3.67 0.84
N SER A 249 -9.75 2.38 1.09
CA SER A 249 -11.07 1.77 0.93
C SER A 249 -12.05 2.35 1.95
N GLY A 250 -13.11 3.02 1.47
CA GLY A 250 -14.24 3.42 2.29
C GLY A 250 -15.05 2.20 2.77
N LYS A 251 -16.02 2.44 3.68
CA LYS A 251 -16.84 1.39 4.30
C LYS A 251 -17.67 0.57 3.31
N THR A 252 -17.91 1.12 2.12
CA THR A 252 -18.72 0.53 1.05
C THR A 252 -17.89 0.01 -0.12
N ALA A 253 -16.58 0.29 -0.17
CA ALA A 253 -15.68 -0.08 -1.26
C ALA A 253 -15.83 -1.56 -1.67
N SER A 254 -15.95 -1.80 -2.97
CA SER A 254 -16.08 -3.10 -3.61
C SER A 254 -16.26 -2.89 -5.12
N ASN A 255 -15.78 -3.85 -5.92
CA ASN A 255 -15.85 -3.80 -7.38
C ASN A 255 -15.13 -2.57 -7.92
N ASP A 256 -13.83 -2.43 -7.61
CA ASP A 256 -13.02 -1.25 -7.91
C ASP A 256 -11.76 -1.60 -8.72
N ILE A 257 -11.40 -0.71 -9.64
CA ILE A 257 -10.28 -0.83 -10.57
C ILE A 257 -9.39 0.40 -10.46
N PHE A 258 -8.08 0.19 -10.34
CA PHE A 258 -7.05 1.22 -10.32
C PHE A 258 -6.04 0.89 -11.41
N GLN A 259 -5.96 1.71 -12.47
CA GLN A 259 -5.15 1.39 -13.65
C GLN A 259 -4.33 2.59 -14.15
N ASN A 260 -3.06 2.33 -14.51
CA ASN A 260 -2.14 3.28 -15.16
C ASN A 260 -1.76 4.52 -14.32
N LEU A 261 -1.68 4.39 -12.99
CA LEU A 261 -1.44 5.50 -12.05
C LEU A 261 0.02 5.56 -11.57
N ASN A 262 0.63 6.75 -11.56
CA ASN A 262 1.94 7.00 -10.93
C ASN A 262 1.76 7.63 -9.53
N PHE A 263 2.02 6.90 -8.44
CA PHE A 263 1.98 7.40 -7.07
C PHE A 263 3.37 7.81 -6.56
N ASN A 264 3.47 8.98 -5.94
CA ASN A 264 4.66 9.46 -5.22
C ASN A 264 4.27 10.41 -4.05
N HIS A 265 5.21 10.67 -3.14
CA HIS A 265 4.96 11.47 -1.93
C HIS A 265 6.23 12.15 -1.40
N ASP A 266 6.04 13.16 -0.53
CA ASP A 266 7.13 13.77 0.23
C ASP A 266 7.72 12.80 1.27
N ALA A 267 9.03 12.89 1.49
CA ALA A 267 9.79 12.17 2.53
C ALA A 267 9.39 12.49 4.00
N ARG A 268 8.38 13.34 4.22
CA ARG A 268 7.76 13.56 5.55
C ARG A 268 6.56 12.64 5.83
N TYR A 269 5.99 12.03 4.79
CA TYR A 269 4.88 11.08 4.91
C TYR A 269 5.45 9.66 4.86
N ARG A 270 5.98 9.23 6.01
CA ARG A 270 6.71 7.97 6.21
C ARG A 270 6.28 7.24 7.49
N GLU A 271 5.15 7.63 8.08
CA GLU A 271 4.58 7.02 9.28
C GLU A 271 3.70 5.83 8.91
N ASN A 272 3.32 5.00 9.89
CA ASN A 272 2.72 3.68 9.65
C ASN A 272 1.40 3.69 8.84
N GLY A 273 0.74 4.84 8.71
CA GLY A 273 -0.50 5.04 7.93
C GLY A 273 -0.31 5.79 6.62
N ASP A 274 0.93 6.02 6.16
CA ASP A 274 1.26 6.74 4.92
C ASP A 274 1.37 5.81 3.70
N MET A 275 0.43 4.87 3.56
CA MET A 275 0.36 3.93 2.43
C MET A 275 -0.45 4.52 1.27
N GLN A 276 0.20 4.65 0.10
CA GLN A 276 -0.36 5.27 -1.11
C GLN A 276 -1.67 4.61 -1.57
N MET A 277 -1.78 3.29 -1.35
CA MET A 277 -3.00 2.50 -1.48
C MET A 277 -3.25 1.68 -0.21
N PHE A 278 -4.44 1.78 0.38
CA PHE A 278 -4.84 1.05 1.59
C PHE A 278 -6.22 0.42 1.41
N ILE A 279 -6.28 -0.91 1.25
CA ILE A 279 -7.53 -1.66 1.10
C ILE A 279 -7.71 -2.58 2.30
N SER A 280 -8.70 -2.31 3.14
CA SER A 280 -8.97 -3.04 4.39
C SER A 280 -10.29 -3.83 4.42
N SER A 281 -11.10 -3.69 3.39
CA SER A 281 -12.48 -4.17 3.35
C SER A 281 -12.99 -4.31 1.92
N GLY A 282 -14.12 -5.00 1.75
CA GLY A 282 -14.78 -5.14 0.46
C GLY A 282 -14.22 -6.28 -0.39
N LYS A 283 -14.63 -6.35 -1.66
CA LYS A 283 -14.18 -7.40 -2.57
C LYS A 283 -14.15 -6.96 -4.01
N ASN A 284 -13.48 -7.74 -4.85
CA ASN A 284 -13.39 -7.59 -6.30
C ASN A 284 -12.55 -6.33 -6.63
N TYR A 285 -11.23 -6.51 -6.66
CA TYR A 285 -10.28 -5.40 -6.82
C TYR A 285 -9.25 -5.72 -7.90
N TRP A 286 -9.07 -4.82 -8.86
CA TRP A 286 -8.00 -4.93 -9.85
C TRP A 286 -7.06 -3.73 -9.78
N ILE A 287 -5.79 -4.01 -9.44
CA ILE A 287 -4.72 -3.03 -9.29
C ILE A 287 -3.72 -3.35 -10.40
N ASP A 288 -3.78 -2.61 -11.50
CA ASP A 288 -3.10 -2.95 -12.75
C ASP A 288 -2.23 -1.80 -13.28
N GLN A 289 -1.04 -2.10 -13.80
CA GLN A 289 -0.19 -1.10 -14.45
C GLN A 289 0.07 0.16 -13.60
N ASN A 290 0.17 0.04 -12.27
CA ASN A 290 0.42 1.20 -11.40
C ASN A 290 1.90 1.26 -11.00
N THR A 291 2.45 2.46 -10.81
CA THR A 291 3.81 2.65 -10.26
C THR A 291 3.71 3.31 -8.90
N TYR A 292 4.21 2.66 -7.88
CA TYR A 292 4.32 3.14 -6.51
C TYR A 292 5.78 3.48 -6.22
N THR A 293 6.08 4.77 -6.02
CA THR A 293 7.44 5.25 -5.71
C THR A 293 7.48 5.84 -4.31
N GLY A 294 8.39 5.29 -3.50
CA GLY A 294 8.63 5.69 -2.11
C GLY A 294 9.76 6.69 -1.93
N THR A 295 10.32 6.73 -0.71
CA THR A 295 11.32 7.74 -0.29
C THR A 295 12.58 7.17 0.37
N LYS A 296 13.11 6.06 -0.18
CA LYS A 296 14.24 5.26 0.38
C LYS A 296 15.51 6.02 0.73
N ASP A 297 15.85 7.12 0.05
CA ASP A 297 17.12 7.84 0.22
C ASP A 297 17.20 8.64 1.53
N GLN A 298 16.56 8.15 2.59
CA GLN A 298 16.32 8.76 3.90
C GLN A 298 16.47 7.67 4.97
N ASN A 299 16.80 8.05 6.21
CA ASN A 299 17.02 7.08 7.29
C ASN A 299 15.81 6.14 7.49
N PRO A 300 15.99 4.81 7.46
CA PRO A 300 14.91 3.85 7.68
C PRO A 300 14.31 3.95 9.10
N LYS A 301 13.02 3.61 9.24
CA LYS A 301 12.22 3.77 10.48
C LYS A 301 11.42 2.52 10.88
N GLY A 302 11.21 1.56 10.00
CA GLY A 302 10.27 0.43 10.14
C GLY A 302 8.83 0.71 9.68
N LEU A 303 8.56 1.91 9.17
CA LEU A 303 7.19 2.46 9.09
C LEU A 303 6.68 2.68 7.67
N ASP A 304 7.52 3.14 6.76
CA ASP A 304 7.18 3.58 5.40
C ASP A 304 6.84 2.41 4.47
N LYS A 305 5.61 2.36 3.94
CA LYS A 305 4.98 1.23 3.23
C LYS A 305 4.23 1.74 1.99
N LEU A 306 4.36 1.07 0.84
CA LEU A 306 3.71 1.54 -0.41
C LEU A 306 2.22 1.17 -0.50
N LEU A 307 1.87 -0.09 -0.23
CA LEU A 307 0.51 -0.61 -0.41
C LEU A 307 0.11 -1.63 0.66
N TYR A 308 -1.16 -1.58 1.07
CA TYR A 308 -1.83 -2.56 1.92
C TYR A 308 -3.08 -3.15 1.25
N VAL A 309 -3.22 -4.48 1.37
CA VAL A 309 -4.46 -5.22 1.06
C VAL A 309 -4.68 -6.26 2.16
N GLY A 310 -5.66 -6.03 3.04
CA GLY A 310 -5.92 -6.90 4.19
C GLY A 310 -7.26 -6.64 4.85
N GLY A 311 -7.36 -6.92 6.15
CA GLY A 311 -8.65 -6.96 6.85
C GLY A 311 -9.60 -7.94 6.15
N THR A 312 -10.76 -7.45 5.70
CA THR A 312 -11.75 -8.26 4.96
C THR A 312 -11.74 -8.02 3.44
N ALA A 313 -10.67 -7.43 2.89
CA ALA A 313 -10.48 -7.30 1.44
C ALA A 313 -10.39 -8.68 0.75
N ASP A 314 -11.06 -8.88 -0.39
CA ASP A 314 -11.06 -10.17 -1.10
C ASP A 314 -11.12 -10.06 -2.64
N ASN A 315 -10.86 -11.17 -3.34
CA ASN A 315 -10.84 -11.28 -4.80
C ASN A 315 -9.98 -10.21 -5.48
N VAL A 316 -8.69 -10.15 -5.13
CA VAL A 316 -7.77 -9.11 -5.60
C VAL A 316 -6.83 -9.65 -6.66
N SER A 317 -6.63 -8.87 -7.73
CA SER A 317 -5.52 -9.08 -8.67
C SER A 317 -4.62 -7.85 -8.67
N LEU A 318 -3.38 -8.01 -8.25
CA LEU A 318 -2.29 -7.06 -8.37
C LEU A 318 -1.41 -7.47 -9.54
N THR A 319 -1.57 -6.80 -10.69
CA THR A 319 -0.94 -7.20 -11.94
C THR A 319 -0.12 -6.08 -12.57
N ASN A 320 0.94 -6.48 -13.28
CA ASN A 320 1.74 -5.59 -14.14
C ASN A 320 2.19 -4.29 -13.45
N SER A 321 2.31 -4.25 -12.13
CA SER A 321 2.55 -3.01 -11.37
C SER A 321 3.99 -2.94 -10.87
N LYS A 322 4.47 -1.73 -10.58
CA LYS A 322 5.84 -1.46 -10.14
C LYS A 322 5.84 -0.87 -8.74
N PHE A 323 6.65 -1.44 -7.85
CA PHE A 323 6.89 -0.96 -6.49
C PHE A 323 8.37 -0.64 -6.36
N GLN A 324 8.72 0.61 -6.08
CA GLN A 324 10.12 1.04 -6.14
C GLN A 324 10.55 2.07 -5.10
N ASN A 325 11.85 2.03 -4.80
CA ASN A 325 12.57 3.03 -4.02
C ASN A 325 11.93 3.30 -2.65
N ASN A 326 11.66 2.26 -1.88
CA ASN A 326 11.12 2.41 -0.52
C ASN A 326 11.80 1.52 0.52
N GLU A 327 11.40 1.72 1.77
CA GLU A 327 11.78 0.85 2.88
C GLU A 327 10.94 -0.44 2.83
N TYR A 328 9.61 -0.35 2.96
CA TYR A 328 8.70 -1.50 2.87
C TYR A 328 7.93 -1.43 1.55
N GLY A 329 7.86 -2.57 0.84
CA GLY A 329 7.03 -2.77 -0.34
C GLY A 329 5.55 -2.87 0.01
N VAL A 330 5.03 -4.10 0.06
CA VAL A 330 3.59 -4.36 0.23
C VAL A 330 3.28 -5.26 1.42
N ILE A 331 2.14 -5.02 2.07
CA ILE A 331 1.67 -5.77 3.24
C ILE A 331 0.28 -6.34 2.99
N LEU A 332 0.14 -7.66 3.14
CA LEU A 332 -0.96 -8.45 2.59
C LEU A 332 -1.55 -9.37 3.66
N GLY A 333 -2.86 -9.27 3.90
CA GLY A 333 -3.50 -9.81 5.11
C GLY A 333 -3.38 -8.87 6.31
N GLN A 334 -4.27 -9.04 7.29
CA GLN A 334 -4.23 -8.25 8.53
C GLN A 334 -2.89 -8.43 9.25
N PRO A 335 -2.23 -7.37 9.76
CA PRO A 335 -0.98 -7.49 10.49
C PRO A 335 -1.17 -7.84 11.97
N ASP A 336 -1.93 -8.90 12.26
CA ASP A 336 -2.22 -9.36 13.63
C ASP A 336 -2.21 -10.91 13.68
N ASP A 337 -1.23 -11.50 14.37
CA ASP A 337 -1.08 -12.96 14.46
C ASP A 337 -1.83 -13.57 15.66
N SER A 338 -2.69 -12.81 16.35
CA SER A 338 -3.48 -13.32 17.48
C SER A 338 -4.50 -14.38 17.05
N ALA A 339 -4.90 -15.24 17.98
CA ALA A 339 -5.92 -16.26 17.73
C ALA A 339 -7.29 -15.67 17.33
N ALA A 340 -7.57 -14.41 17.70
CA ALA A 340 -8.77 -13.70 17.27
C ALA A 340 -8.65 -13.27 15.80
N ALA A 341 -7.57 -12.59 15.41
CA ALA A 341 -7.34 -12.15 14.04
C ALA A 341 -7.21 -13.34 13.07
N LYS A 342 -6.51 -14.41 13.46
CA LYS A 342 -6.43 -15.67 12.69
C LYS A 342 -7.79 -16.37 12.50
N ALA A 343 -8.80 -16.04 13.30
CA ALA A 343 -10.17 -16.53 13.13
C ALA A 343 -11.04 -15.56 12.31
N GLU A 344 -10.89 -14.24 12.53
CA GLU A 344 -11.66 -13.19 11.85
C GLU A 344 -11.28 -13.05 10.36
N TYR A 345 -9.98 -13.10 10.05
CA TYR A 345 -9.44 -12.85 8.71
C TYR A 345 -9.05 -14.14 7.97
N LYS A 346 -9.50 -15.31 8.45
CA LYS A 346 -9.13 -16.61 7.85
C LYS A 346 -9.57 -16.68 6.37
N GLY A 347 -8.61 -16.92 5.48
CA GLY A 347 -8.81 -16.97 4.03
C GLY A 347 -8.77 -15.60 3.33
N TYR A 348 -8.66 -14.50 4.07
CA TYR A 348 -8.58 -13.14 3.50
C TYR A 348 -7.15 -12.57 3.55
N PRO A 349 -6.69 -11.88 2.50
CA PRO A 349 -7.28 -11.77 1.16
C PRO A 349 -7.00 -12.98 0.27
N ARG A 350 -7.86 -13.26 -0.72
CA ARG A 350 -7.47 -14.09 -1.88
C ARG A 350 -6.88 -13.19 -2.96
N MET A 351 -5.60 -13.37 -3.24
CA MET A 351 -4.80 -12.48 -4.11
C MET A 351 -4.06 -13.21 -5.22
N THR A 352 -4.14 -12.64 -6.42
CA THR A 352 -3.25 -12.91 -7.55
C THR A 352 -2.22 -11.80 -7.61
N ILE A 353 -0.92 -12.15 -7.65
CA ILE A 353 0.19 -11.19 -7.66
C ILE A 353 1.10 -11.60 -8.82
N ALA A 354 0.96 -10.94 -9.98
CA ALA A 354 1.61 -11.39 -11.20
C ALA A 354 2.19 -10.30 -12.11
N ASN A 355 3.31 -10.63 -12.76
CA ASN A 355 4.03 -9.75 -13.70
C ASN A 355 4.49 -8.40 -13.09
N ASN A 356 4.66 -8.32 -11.76
CA ASN A 356 5.01 -7.08 -11.08
C ASN A 356 6.54 -6.89 -10.98
N VAL A 357 7.00 -5.64 -10.98
CA VAL A 357 8.39 -5.27 -10.69
C VAL A 357 8.50 -4.74 -9.27
N PHE A 358 9.18 -5.47 -8.40
CA PHE A 358 9.57 -5.02 -7.06
C PHE A 358 11.05 -4.64 -7.09
N SER A 359 11.40 -3.36 -6.92
CA SER A 359 12.78 -2.92 -7.12
C SER A 359 13.29 -1.88 -6.11
N ASN A 360 14.46 -2.09 -5.52
CA ASN A 360 15.04 -1.18 -4.54
C ASN A 360 14.12 -1.01 -3.31
N LEU A 361 13.78 -2.13 -2.66
CA LEU A 361 12.90 -2.22 -1.49
C LEU A 361 13.63 -2.97 -0.36
N ASP A 362 13.68 -2.45 0.86
CA ASP A 362 14.38 -3.18 1.93
C ASP A 362 13.64 -4.47 2.30
N VAL A 363 12.32 -4.40 2.49
CA VAL A 363 11.54 -5.56 2.93
C VAL A 363 10.18 -5.67 2.23
N ARG A 364 9.61 -6.88 2.24
CA ARG A 364 8.26 -7.20 1.73
C ARG A 364 8.14 -7.00 0.22
N ALA A 365 8.96 -7.73 -0.54
CA ALA A 365 9.12 -7.68 -1.99
C ALA A 365 9.23 -9.12 -2.60
N PRO A 366 8.13 -9.88 -2.79
CA PRO A 366 6.84 -9.38 -3.24
C PRO A 366 5.78 -9.18 -2.15
N GLY A 367 6.09 -9.41 -0.87
CA GLY A 367 5.20 -9.02 0.22
C GLY A 367 5.34 -9.80 1.53
N LEU A 368 4.80 -9.22 2.59
CA LEU A 368 4.41 -9.94 3.81
C LEU A 368 2.99 -10.48 3.62
N MET A 369 2.79 -11.77 3.87
CA MET A 369 1.55 -12.50 3.59
C MET A 369 1.04 -13.19 4.85
N ARG A 370 -0.21 -12.89 5.24
CA ARG A 370 -0.95 -13.44 6.39
C ARG A 370 -2.36 -13.89 6.01
N HIS A 371 -2.83 -14.96 6.65
CA HIS A 371 -4.21 -15.53 6.67
C HIS A 371 -4.87 -15.93 5.33
N GLY A 372 -4.50 -15.30 4.23
CA GLY A 372 -5.13 -15.40 2.92
C GLY A 372 -4.59 -16.49 2.00
N GLN A 373 -4.99 -16.43 0.72
CA GLN A 373 -4.52 -17.31 -0.34
C GLN A 373 -3.81 -16.49 -1.42
N PHE A 374 -2.55 -16.77 -1.69
CA PHE A 374 -1.67 -15.96 -2.52
C PHE A 374 -1.12 -16.81 -3.67
N ASP A 375 -1.53 -16.51 -4.90
CA ASP A 375 -0.94 -17.04 -6.13
C ASP A 375 -0.01 -15.99 -6.72
N VAL A 376 1.30 -16.24 -6.63
CA VAL A 376 2.35 -15.24 -6.80
C VAL A 376 3.30 -15.69 -7.89
N PHE A 377 3.14 -15.20 -9.12
CA PHE A 377 3.85 -15.77 -10.27
C PHE A 377 4.35 -14.76 -11.29
N ASN A 378 5.41 -15.13 -12.01
CA ASN A 378 6.06 -14.27 -13.01
C ASN A 378 6.46 -12.87 -12.49
N ASN A 379 6.83 -12.66 -11.21
CA ASN A 379 7.24 -11.33 -10.75
C ASN A 379 8.77 -11.18 -10.81
N SER A 380 9.26 -9.96 -11.06
CA SER A 380 10.67 -9.60 -11.04
C SER A 380 11.01 -8.81 -9.78
N ILE A 381 11.84 -9.39 -8.91
CA ILE A 381 12.33 -8.81 -7.67
C ILE A 381 13.83 -8.46 -7.85
N ASP A 382 14.21 -7.19 -7.72
CA ASP A 382 15.58 -6.71 -7.99
C ASP A 382 16.06 -5.70 -6.94
N ASN A 383 17.21 -5.94 -6.30
CA ASN A 383 17.79 -5.08 -5.24
C ASN A 383 16.87 -5.00 -4.01
N PHE A 384 16.95 -6.03 -3.16
CA PHE A 384 16.06 -6.21 -2.00
C PHE A 384 16.78 -6.86 -0.81
N HIS A 385 16.33 -6.63 0.43
CA HIS A 385 16.85 -7.38 1.60
C HIS A 385 15.92 -8.54 2.00
N LEU A 386 14.62 -8.32 2.22
CA LEU A 386 13.63 -9.39 2.46
C LEU A 386 12.55 -9.45 1.36
N GLY A 387 12.40 -10.63 0.77
CA GLY A 387 11.52 -10.93 -0.35
C GLY A 387 10.09 -11.27 0.10
N PHE A 388 9.76 -12.56 0.11
CA PHE A 388 8.56 -13.04 0.80
C PHE A 388 8.75 -12.97 2.33
N THR A 389 7.69 -12.62 3.06
CA THR A 389 7.55 -13.00 4.49
C THR A 389 6.26 -13.81 4.64
N ALA A 390 6.37 -15.05 5.11
CA ALA A 390 5.27 -16.01 5.19
C ALA A 390 4.97 -16.37 6.65
N THR A 391 3.77 -16.01 7.13
CA THR A 391 3.33 -16.22 8.52
C THR A 391 1.81 -16.29 8.63
N GLY A 392 1.29 -16.69 9.79
CA GLY A 392 -0.09 -16.42 10.17
C GLY A 392 -1.17 -17.20 9.43
N ASP A 393 -0.97 -18.49 9.17
CA ASP A 393 -1.87 -19.40 8.42
C ASP A 393 -2.10 -18.99 6.95
N ALA A 394 -1.22 -18.16 6.37
CA ALA A 394 -1.25 -17.85 4.93
C ALA A 394 -1.02 -19.10 4.07
N THR A 395 -1.69 -19.19 2.93
CA THR A 395 -1.44 -20.21 1.90
C THR A 395 -0.83 -19.56 0.67
N ILE A 396 0.40 -19.92 0.30
CA ILE A 396 1.20 -19.24 -0.73
C ILE A 396 1.68 -20.25 -1.78
N LEU A 397 1.32 -20.01 -3.03
CA LEU A 397 1.87 -20.68 -4.22
C LEU A 397 2.70 -19.67 -5.01
N SER A 398 4.02 -19.81 -4.94
CA SER A 398 5.00 -19.05 -5.71
C SER A 398 5.35 -19.81 -7.01
N GLN A 399 5.42 -19.14 -8.16
CA GLN A 399 5.86 -19.77 -9.41
C GLN A 399 6.65 -18.83 -10.33
N ALA A 400 7.78 -19.29 -10.86
CA ALA A 400 8.56 -18.56 -11.88
C ALA A 400 8.88 -17.08 -11.56
N ASN A 401 9.10 -16.75 -10.28
CA ASN A 401 9.53 -15.41 -9.87
C ASN A 401 11.04 -15.27 -10.06
N TYR A 402 11.50 -14.11 -10.53
CA TYR A 402 12.92 -13.83 -10.77
C TYR A 402 13.48 -12.89 -9.70
N PHE A 403 14.33 -13.42 -8.84
CA PHE A 403 15.07 -12.69 -7.83
C PHE A 403 16.45 -12.28 -8.35
N ALA A 404 16.87 -11.05 -8.07
CA ALA A 404 18.15 -10.50 -8.47
C ALA A 404 18.70 -9.55 -7.41
N LYS A 405 20.03 -9.57 -7.19
CA LYS A 405 20.72 -8.63 -6.30
C LYS A 405 20.10 -8.56 -4.89
N GLY A 406 19.71 -9.70 -4.33
CA GLY A 406 19.36 -9.76 -2.91
C GLY A 406 20.54 -9.31 -2.06
N VAL A 407 20.30 -8.70 -0.90
CA VAL A 407 21.34 -8.26 0.04
C VAL A 407 21.01 -8.65 1.48
N ASP A 408 22.01 -8.65 2.36
CA ASP A 408 21.84 -8.80 3.81
C ASP A 408 21.67 -7.45 4.54
N VAL A 409 21.47 -7.50 5.86
CA VAL A 409 21.39 -6.32 6.75
C VAL A 409 22.66 -5.45 6.77
N SER A 410 23.76 -5.90 6.17
CA SER A 410 25.01 -5.14 5.96
C SER A 410 25.22 -4.73 4.50
N SER A 411 24.16 -4.79 3.69
CA SER A 411 24.13 -4.46 2.26
C SER A 411 25.07 -5.30 1.37
N LYS A 412 25.47 -6.49 1.82
CA LYS A 412 26.27 -7.43 1.02
C LYS A 412 25.34 -8.36 0.24
N ALA A 413 25.73 -8.74 -0.98
CA ALA A 413 24.95 -9.64 -1.82
C ALA A 413 24.63 -10.98 -1.10
N SER A 414 23.34 -11.30 -0.97
CA SER A 414 22.83 -12.50 -0.31
C SER A 414 21.45 -12.90 -0.85
N ASN A 415 21.24 -14.20 -1.04
CA ASN A 415 19.91 -14.76 -1.31
C ASN A 415 19.21 -15.26 -0.03
N SER A 416 19.79 -15.08 1.17
CA SER A 416 19.19 -15.58 2.42
C SER A 416 17.80 -14.97 2.72
N GLY A 417 17.53 -13.76 2.22
CA GLY A 417 16.28 -13.04 2.44
C GLY A 417 15.17 -13.32 1.42
N VAL A 418 15.33 -14.25 0.46
CA VAL A 418 14.27 -14.51 -0.54
C VAL A 418 12.93 -14.94 0.09
N LEU A 419 12.99 -15.59 1.26
CA LEU A 419 11.84 -16.00 2.06
C LEU A 419 12.19 -15.95 3.56
N ASP A 420 11.49 -15.08 4.28
CA ASP A 420 11.41 -15.05 5.73
C ASP A 420 10.19 -15.89 6.17
N ASP A 421 10.40 -17.18 6.41
CA ASP A 421 9.36 -18.14 6.78
C ASP A 421 9.24 -18.26 8.30
N TYR A 422 8.05 -18.03 8.86
CA TYR A 422 7.81 -18.17 10.30
C TYR A 422 7.49 -19.61 10.74
N GLY A 423 7.19 -20.51 9.80
CA GLY A 423 6.84 -21.91 10.04
C GLY A 423 5.35 -22.16 10.35
N ASP A 424 4.52 -21.12 10.40
CA ASP A 424 3.07 -21.20 10.68
C ASP A 424 2.18 -20.81 9.49
N ALA A 425 2.73 -20.86 8.27
CA ALA A 425 2.02 -20.69 7.01
C ALA A 425 2.02 -22.01 6.20
N HIS A 426 1.63 -21.97 4.93
CA HIS A 426 1.77 -23.06 3.97
C HIS A 426 2.37 -22.50 2.67
N PHE A 427 3.56 -22.96 2.28
CA PHE A 427 4.32 -22.39 1.15
C PHE A 427 4.67 -23.45 0.09
N LYS A 428 4.79 -23.05 -1.17
CA LYS A 428 5.36 -23.87 -2.24
C LYS A 428 5.89 -22.96 -3.35
N ASP A 429 7.12 -23.21 -3.81
CA ASP A 429 7.62 -22.63 -5.06
C ASP A 429 7.63 -23.64 -6.21
N ILE A 430 7.44 -23.16 -7.45
CA ILE A 430 7.73 -23.92 -8.68
C ILE A 430 8.44 -23.03 -9.70
N GLY A 431 9.74 -23.24 -9.90
CA GLY A 431 10.49 -22.72 -11.05
C GLY A 431 10.97 -21.27 -10.94
N SER A 432 10.95 -20.66 -9.74
CA SER A 432 11.69 -19.42 -9.50
C SER A 432 13.21 -19.65 -9.60
N ASN A 433 13.98 -18.60 -9.89
CA ASN A 433 15.43 -18.71 -10.16
C ASN A 433 16.33 -18.86 -8.91
N VAL A 434 15.75 -19.22 -7.75
CA VAL A 434 16.43 -19.33 -6.44
C VAL A 434 15.93 -20.55 -5.67
N SER A 435 16.69 -20.97 -4.66
CA SER A 435 16.27 -22.00 -3.70
C SER A 435 15.81 -21.37 -2.38
N PHE A 436 14.76 -21.91 -1.79
CA PHE A 436 14.11 -21.36 -0.59
C PHE A 436 14.43 -22.19 0.66
N THR A 437 14.75 -21.53 1.78
CA THR A 437 14.90 -22.17 3.09
C THR A 437 13.55 -22.23 3.81
N GLN A 438 12.66 -23.08 3.29
CA GLN A 438 11.30 -23.27 3.79
C GLN A 438 11.27 -23.97 5.16
N LYS A 439 10.38 -23.49 6.04
CA LYS A 439 10.03 -24.08 7.36
C LYS A 439 8.57 -24.51 7.41
N SER A 440 7.69 -23.72 6.79
CA SER A 440 6.25 -23.98 6.70
C SER A 440 5.94 -25.26 5.90
N PRO A 441 4.86 -26.00 6.21
CA PRO A 441 4.40 -27.13 5.40
C PRO A 441 4.19 -26.79 3.92
N VAL A 442 4.35 -27.78 3.05
CA VAL A 442 4.13 -27.63 1.60
C VAL A 442 2.64 -27.57 1.29
N THR A 443 2.19 -26.53 0.59
CA THR A 443 0.79 -26.45 0.16
C THR A 443 0.51 -27.32 -1.07
N ALA A 444 -0.64 -28.02 -1.05
CA ALA A 444 -1.22 -28.68 -2.22
C ALA A 444 -2.24 -27.80 -2.96
N TRP A 445 -2.51 -26.59 -2.46
CA TRP A 445 -3.46 -25.65 -3.05
C TRP A 445 -3.01 -25.12 -4.42
N THR A 446 -3.99 -24.88 -5.29
CA THR A 446 -3.85 -24.18 -6.57
C THR A 446 -5.10 -23.31 -6.79
N PRO A 447 -4.99 -22.12 -7.40
CA PRO A 447 -6.16 -21.34 -7.78
C PRO A 447 -6.97 -22.03 -8.89
N SER A 448 -8.26 -21.68 -8.98
CA SER A 448 -9.23 -22.23 -9.93
C SER A 448 -9.20 -21.60 -11.33
N TYR A 449 -8.53 -20.45 -11.50
CA TYR A 449 -8.40 -19.78 -12.80
C TYR A 449 -7.17 -20.21 -13.59
N ASN A 450 -7.30 -20.17 -14.93
CA ASN A 450 -6.18 -20.36 -15.85
C ASN A 450 -5.23 -19.15 -15.83
N ARG A 451 -3.92 -19.42 -15.96
CA ARG A 451 -2.85 -18.41 -16.04
C ARG A 451 -1.68 -18.93 -16.88
N ASP A 452 -0.95 -18.01 -17.50
CA ASP A 452 0.30 -18.29 -18.20
C ASP A 452 1.49 -18.11 -17.24
N VAL A 453 2.10 -19.23 -16.84
CA VAL A 453 3.32 -19.24 -16.00
C VAL A 453 4.52 -19.44 -16.92
N LYS A 454 5.42 -18.47 -16.91
CA LYS A 454 6.59 -18.38 -17.81
C LYS A 454 7.79 -19.13 -17.20
N THR A 455 8.97 -19.03 -17.82
CA THR A 455 10.23 -19.19 -17.05
C THR A 455 10.50 -17.88 -16.31
N ALA A 456 11.29 -17.90 -15.24
CA ALA A 456 11.64 -16.69 -14.49
C ALA A 456 12.33 -15.63 -15.39
N GLU A 457 13.15 -16.06 -16.36
CA GLU A 457 13.83 -15.17 -17.31
C GLU A 457 12.82 -14.48 -18.25
N ALA A 458 11.84 -15.25 -18.74
CA ALA A 458 10.79 -14.75 -19.62
C ALA A 458 9.76 -13.88 -18.86
N ALA A 459 9.55 -14.14 -17.57
CA ALA A 459 8.84 -13.24 -16.66
C ALA A 459 9.59 -11.91 -16.54
N ARG A 460 10.84 -11.91 -16.08
CA ARG A 460 11.66 -10.68 -15.96
C ARG A 460 11.72 -9.88 -17.26
N ALA A 461 11.87 -10.54 -18.41
CA ALA A 461 11.88 -9.88 -19.72
C ALA A 461 10.54 -9.22 -20.08
N TYR A 462 9.41 -9.82 -19.67
CA TYR A 462 8.09 -9.22 -19.79
C TYR A 462 7.92 -8.04 -18.82
N ASP A 463 8.21 -8.25 -17.53
CA ASP A 463 7.96 -7.28 -16.46
C ASP A 463 8.73 -5.98 -16.69
N LEU A 464 10.03 -6.07 -17.01
CA LEU A 464 10.88 -4.91 -17.27
C LEU A 464 10.48 -4.11 -18.52
N ALA A 465 9.68 -4.71 -19.42
CA ALA A 465 9.19 -4.06 -20.63
C ALA A 465 7.74 -3.56 -20.51
N ASN A 466 6.93 -4.13 -19.62
CA ASN A 466 5.49 -3.91 -19.57
C ASN A 466 4.96 -3.32 -18.26
N ALA A 467 5.65 -3.49 -17.13
CA ALA A 467 5.07 -3.21 -15.80
C ALA A 467 5.28 -1.77 -15.31
N GLY A 468 4.26 -1.26 -14.62
CA GLY A 468 4.17 0.11 -14.12
C GLY A 468 3.44 1.03 -15.10
N ALA A 469 3.05 2.22 -14.63
CA ALA A 469 2.25 3.16 -15.39
C ALA A 469 2.96 3.63 -16.67
N GLN A 470 2.32 3.33 -17.80
CA GLN A 470 2.81 3.56 -19.15
C GLN A 470 2.30 4.89 -19.71
N VAL A 471 3.16 5.52 -20.53
CA VAL A 471 2.72 6.50 -21.52
C VAL A 471 2.17 5.73 -22.71
N VAL A 472 0.84 5.56 -22.77
CA VAL A 472 0.16 4.84 -23.87
C VAL A 472 0.29 5.68 -25.14
N LYS A 473 0.99 5.14 -26.14
CA LYS A 473 1.37 5.85 -27.39
C LYS A 473 0.30 5.78 -28.47
#